data_AF-X0YD73-F1
#
_entry.id   AF-X0YD73-F1
#
_cell.length_a   1.000
_cell.length_b   1.000
_cell.length_c   1.000
_cell.angle_alpha   90.00
_cell.angle_beta   90.00
_cell.angle_gamma   90.00
#
_symmetry.space_group_name_H-M   'P 1'
#
loop_
_entity.id
_entity.type
_entity.pdbx_description
1 polymer ?
#
loop_
_entity_poly.entity_id
_entity_poly.type
_entity_poly.pdbx_seq_one_letter_code
_entity_poly.pdbx_strand_id
1 'polypeptide(L)'
;EDSDRNLMGTSVSFYDIISVDSVKLLAATSNGIWLSSNYGNDWDQVETFSVAVRKLYKSQNEEYYAITNYGVYKNDGDSFRTWILMEGLEFVKVIRDIIEDGISK
;
A
#
# COMPACT_ATOMS: atom_id res chain seq x y z
N GLU A 1 -7.01 -13.71 28.77
CA GLU A 1 -5.76 -13.51 28.01
C GLU A 1 -6.15 -12.96 26.64
N ASP A 2 -6.31 -11.64 26.52
CA ASP A 2 -6.63 -10.97 25.24
C ASP A 2 -6.65 -9.44 25.47
N SER A 3 -5.50 -8.82 25.71
CA SER A 3 -5.41 -7.35 25.83
C SER A 3 -4.54 -6.69 24.76
N ASP A 4 -3.76 -7.45 24.00
CA ASP A 4 -2.64 -6.88 23.24
C ASP A 4 -2.78 -7.06 21.72
N ARG A 5 -3.86 -7.69 21.22
CA ARG A 5 -4.08 -7.89 19.78
C ARG A 5 -4.49 -6.63 19.00
N ASN A 6 -4.82 -5.54 19.69
CA ASN A 6 -5.49 -4.37 19.09
C ASN A 6 -4.72 -3.06 19.15
N LEU A 7 -3.43 -3.08 19.46
CA LEU A 7 -2.64 -1.85 19.46
C LEU A 7 -1.65 -1.93 18.33
N MET A 8 -1.93 -1.21 17.25
CA MET A 8 -1.02 -0.97 16.11
C MET A 8 0.31 -0.31 16.51
N GLY A 9 0.65 -0.25 17.80
CA GLY A 9 1.94 0.06 18.37
C GLY A 9 2.57 1.31 17.76
N THR A 10 2.46 2.45 18.45
CA THR A 10 2.77 3.80 17.94
C THR A 10 1.65 4.42 17.08
N SER A 11 1.61 5.75 16.99
CA SER A 11 0.61 6.49 16.22
C SER A 11 0.80 6.26 14.71
N VAL A 12 0.27 5.16 14.19
CA VAL A 12 0.18 4.91 12.74
C VAL A 12 -0.95 5.76 12.17
N SER A 13 -0.63 6.59 11.18
CA SER A 13 -1.63 7.34 10.42
C SER A 13 -1.92 6.61 9.11
N PHE A 14 -3.19 6.39 8.81
CA PHE A 14 -3.65 5.88 7.53
C PHE A 14 -3.82 7.05 6.56
N TYR A 15 -3.38 6.87 5.32
CA TYR A 15 -3.51 7.87 4.27
C TYR A 15 -4.44 7.44 3.14
N ASP A 16 -4.49 6.14 2.87
CA ASP A 16 -5.31 5.59 1.79
C ASP A 16 -5.63 4.12 2.08
N ILE A 17 -6.76 3.64 1.55
CA ILE A 17 -7.20 2.25 1.65
C ILE A 17 -7.83 1.83 0.32
N ILE A 18 -7.37 0.70 -0.23
CA ILE A 18 -7.92 0.09 -1.45
C ILE A 18 -8.37 -1.35 -1.20
N SER A 19 -9.39 -1.79 -1.95
CA SER A 19 -9.80 -3.18 -1.97
C SER A 19 -8.86 -4.01 -2.84
N VAL A 20 -8.37 -5.13 -2.30
CA VAL A 20 -7.66 -6.16 -3.07
C VAL A 20 -8.69 -7.10 -3.69
N ASP A 21 -9.60 -7.62 -2.87
CA ASP A 21 -10.72 -8.48 -3.26
C ASP A 21 -11.96 -8.16 -2.40
N SER A 22 -12.89 -9.10 -2.27
CA SER A 22 -14.13 -8.91 -1.51
C SER A 22 -13.94 -8.87 0.00
N VAL A 23 -12.80 -9.32 0.53
CA VAL A 23 -12.51 -9.44 1.98
C VAL A 23 -11.22 -8.72 2.38
N LYS A 24 -10.26 -8.62 1.47
CA LYS A 24 -8.93 -8.06 1.71
C LYS A 24 -8.85 -6.58 1.36
N LEU A 25 -8.21 -5.82 2.24
CA LEU A 25 -7.94 -4.39 2.08
C LEU A 25 -6.45 -4.11 2.27
N LEU A 26 -5.88 -3.23 1.46
CA LEU A 26 -4.55 -2.68 1.68
C LEU A 26 -4.63 -1.24 2.13
N ALA A 27 -3.81 -0.87 3.10
CA ALA A 27 -3.70 0.48 3.62
C ALA A 27 -2.29 1.04 3.43
N ALA A 28 -2.21 2.24 2.88
CA ALA A 28 -1.01 3.05 2.91
C ALA A 28 -0.96 3.86 4.21
N THR A 29 0.18 3.82 4.89
CA THR A 29 0.32 4.39 6.22
C THR A 29 1.62 5.18 6.40
N SER A 30 1.77 5.83 7.55
CA SER A 30 2.97 6.57 7.95
C SER A 30 4.24 5.74 8.08
N ASN A 31 4.13 4.42 8.20
CA ASN A 31 5.28 3.54 8.42
C ASN A 31 5.33 2.34 7.45
N GLY A 32 4.49 2.32 6.42
CA GLY A 32 4.51 1.27 5.40
C GLY A 32 3.11 0.87 4.94
N ILE A 33 2.97 -0.42 4.63
CA ILE A 33 1.75 -0.99 4.06
C ILE A 33 1.20 -2.05 5.00
N TRP A 34 -0.10 -1.97 5.23
CA TRP A 34 -0.84 -2.88 6.09
C TRP A 34 -1.91 -3.60 5.27
N LEU A 35 -2.17 -4.86 5.62
CA LEU A 35 -3.15 -5.73 4.98
C LEU A 35 -4.18 -6.15 6.02
N SER A 36 -5.46 -5.97 5.69
CA SER A 36 -6.55 -6.65 6.39
C SER A 36 -7.04 -7.81 5.54
N SER A 37 -7.36 -8.94 6.18
CA SER A 37 -8.02 -10.09 5.53
C SER A 37 -9.46 -10.31 6.02
N ASN A 38 -10.02 -9.33 6.73
CA ASN A 38 -11.30 -9.46 7.41
C ASN A 38 -12.09 -8.14 7.44
N TYR A 39 -12.20 -7.47 6.29
CA TYR A 39 -12.98 -6.24 6.12
C TYR A 39 -12.50 -5.06 6.98
N GLY A 40 -11.22 -5.02 7.32
CA GLY A 40 -10.62 -3.94 8.11
C GLY A 40 -10.81 -4.06 9.62
N ASN A 41 -11.30 -5.22 10.12
CA ASN A 41 -11.41 -5.45 11.57
C ASN A 41 -10.02 -5.55 12.22
N ASP A 42 -9.12 -6.31 11.59
CA ASP A 42 -7.73 -6.47 12.01
C ASP A 42 -6.77 -6.19 10.84
N TRP A 43 -5.55 -5.78 11.17
CA TRP A 43 -4.54 -5.36 10.20
C TRP A 43 -3.15 -5.91 10.57
N ASP A 44 -2.49 -6.50 9.58
CA ASP A 44 -1.10 -6.96 9.68
C ASP A 44 -0.20 -6.04 8.85
N GLN A 45 0.90 -5.56 9.42
CA GLN A 45 1.90 -4.85 8.63
C GLN A 45 2.62 -5.85 7.72
N VAL A 46 2.53 -5.64 6.40
CA VAL A 46 3.13 -6.52 5.39
C VAL A 46 4.41 -5.97 4.81
N GLU A 47 4.59 -4.65 4.84
CA GLU A 47 5.83 -3.98 4.41
C GLU A 47 6.11 -2.74 5.26
N THR A 48 7.40 -2.49 5.51
CA THR A 48 7.89 -1.30 6.21
C THR A 48 8.46 -0.30 5.21
N PHE A 49 8.16 0.98 5.41
CA PHE A 49 8.81 2.06 4.65
C PHE A 49 9.46 3.05 5.61
N SER A 50 10.63 3.56 5.25
CA SER A 50 11.31 4.63 5.99
C SER A 50 10.62 5.99 5.86
N VAL A 51 9.68 6.11 4.91
CA VAL A 51 8.85 7.28 4.66
C VAL A 51 7.38 6.88 4.53
N ALA A 52 6.48 7.85 4.70
CA ALA A 52 5.05 7.60 4.55
C ALA A 52 4.68 7.13 3.14
N VAL A 53 3.92 6.04 3.06
CA VAL A 53 3.19 5.68 1.84
C VAL A 53 1.93 6.53 1.82
N ARG A 54 1.77 7.34 0.77
CA ARG A 54 0.72 8.37 0.68
C ARG A 54 -0.51 7.90 -0.06
N LYS A 55 -0.34 6.99 -1.02
CA LYS A 55 -1.40 6.51 -1.90
C LYS A 55 -1.10 5.10 -2.36
N LEU A 56 -2.15 4.30 -2.53
CA LEU A 56 -2.10 3.03 -3.23
C LEU A 56 -2.86 3.14 -4.55
N TYR A 57 -2.44 2.37 -5.54
CA TYR A 57 -3.16 2.25 -6.80
C TYR A 57 -3.20 0.78 -7.21
N LYS A 58 -4.39 0.35 -7.65
CA LYS A 58 -4.65 -0.96 -8.23
C LYS A 58 -5.03 -0.77 -9.69
N SER A 59 -4.27 -1.35 -10.61
CA SER A 59 -4.55 -1.30 -12.05
C SER A 59 -5.65 -2.27 -12.45
N GLN A 60 -6.15 -2.14 -13.69
CA GLN A 60 -7.12 -3.08 -14.25
C GLN A 60 -6.58 -4.50 -14.39
N ASN A 61 -5.25 -4.65 -14.50
CA ASN A 61 -4.58 -5.94 -14.60
C ASN A 61 -4.12 -6.50 -13.24
N GLU A 62 -4.71 -6.03 -12.13
CA GLU A 62 -4.38 -6.48 -10.77
C GLU A 62 -2.91 -6.21 -10.37
N GLU A 63 -2.31 -5.16 -10.92
CA GLU A 63 -1.00 -4.68 -10.47
C GLU A 63 -1.17 -3.60 -9.40
N TYR A 64 -0.29 -3.61 -8.40
CA TYR A 64 -0.39 -2.73 -7.25
C TYR A 64 0.82 -1.81 -7.16
N TYR A 65 0.55 -0.54 -6.86
CA TYR A 65 1.56 0.50 -6.76
C TYR A 65 1.43 1.26 -5.46
N ALA A 66 2.57 1.56 -4.84
CA ALA A 66 2.67 2.36 -3.64
C ALA A 66 3.44 3.64 -3.94
N ILE A 67 2.82 4.77 -3.61
CA ILE A 67 3.38 6.10 -3.87
C ILE A 67 3.88 6.68 -2.56
N THR A 68 5.14 7.10 -2.55
CA THR A 68 5.76 7.80 -1.43
C THR A 68 6.23 9.19 -1.88
N ASN A 69 6.76 10.00 -0.96
CA ASN A 69 7.49 11.22 -1.31
C ASN A 69 8.93 10.97 -1.80
N TYR A 70 9.32 9.70 -1.92
CA TYR A 70 10.63 9.27 -2.42
C TYR A 70 10.54 8.59 -3.79
N GLY A 71 9.41 7.99 -4.15
CA GLY A 71 9.22 7.33 -5.45
C GLY A 71 8.00 6.44 -5.51
N VAL A 72 7.85 5.74 -6.64
CA VAL A 72 6.80 4.75 -6.89
C VAL A 72 7.38 3.36 -6.79
N TYR A 73 6.66 2.48 -6.09
CA TYR A 73 7.02 1.10 -5.92
C TYR A 73 5.93 0.23 -6.53
N LYS A 74 6.34 -0.84 -7.22
CA LYS A 74 5.44 -1.88 -7.75
C LYS A 74 5.53 -3.11 -6.86
N ASN A 75 4.38 -3.66 -6.47
CA ASN A 75 4.31 -4.92 -5.74
C ASN A 75 4.76 -6.10 -6.63
N ASP A 76 5.46 -7.09 -6.06
CA ASP A 76 6.01 -8.23 -6.82
C ASP A 76 5.26 -9.57 -6.62
N GLY A 77 4.19 -9.61 -5.83
CA GLY A 77 3.39 -10.81 -5.66
C GLY A 77 2.24 -10.71 -4.65
N ASP A 78 1.44 -11.76 -4.55
CA ASP A 78 0.15 -11.75 -3.84
C ASP A 78 0.24 -11.58 -2.31
N SER A 79 1.45 -11.67 -1.75
CA SER A 79 1.65 -11.52 -0.29
C SER A 79 1.78 -10.06 0.16
N PHE A 80 2.03 -9.13 -0.77
CA PHE A 80 2.29 -7.71 -0.49
C PHE A 80 3.51 -7.44 0.42
N ARG A 81 4.42 -8.41 0.54
CA ARG A 81 5.63 -8.33 1.39
C ARG A 81 6.88 -7.85 0.66
N THR A 82 6.76 -7.48 -0.61
CA THR A 82 7.87 -6.90 -1.36
C THR A 82 7.35 -5.87 -2.33
N TRP A 83 8.02 -4.72 -2.34
CA TRP A 83 7.69 -3.58 -3.19
C TRP A 83 8.97 -3.07 -3.86
N ILE A 84 9.03 -3.18 -5.18
CA ILE A 84 10.22 -2.86 -5.98
C ILE A 84 10.11 -1.42 -6.46
N LEU A 85 11.11 -0.60 -6.14
CA LEU A 85 11.21 0.78 -6.65
C LEU A 85 11.26 0.75 -8.19
N MET A 86 10.38 1.52 -8.82
CA MET A 86 10.33 1.63 -10.27
C MET A 86 11.46 2.50 -10.79
N GLU A 87 12.23 1.96 -11.75
CA GLU A 87 13.35 2.67 -12.37
C GLU A 87 12.88 3.98 -13.02
N GLY A 88 13.63 5.06 -12.78
CA GLY A 88 13.33 6.40 -13.30
C GLY A 88 12.25 7.17 -12.53
N LEU A 89 11.65 6.56 -11.50
CA LEU A 89 10.72 7.21 -10.57
C LEU A 89 11.34 7.38 -9.17
N GLU A 90 12.67 7.28 -9.06
CA GLU A 90 13.38 7.58 -7.83
C GLU A 90 13.42 9.09 -7.57
N PHE A 91 13.34 9.47 -6.30
CA PHE A 91 13.36 10.85 -5.81
C PHE A 91 12.28 11.78 -6.37
N VAL A 92 11.20 11.22 -6.94
CA VAL A 92 10.05 12.01 -7.39
C VAL A 92 9.25 12.46 -6.16
N LYS A 93 9.34 13.75 -5.84
CA LYS A 93 8.77 14.32 -4.60
C LYS A 93 7.25 14.38 -4.56
N VAL A 94 6.61 14.50 -5.73
CA VAL A 94 5.15 14.64 -5.81
C VAL A 94 4.63 13.85 -6.99
N ILE A 95 3.86 12.82 -6.69
CA ILE A 95 3.00 12.14 -7.64
C ILE A 95 1.59 12.30 -7.09
N ARG A 96 0.79 13.10 -7.80
CA ARG A 96 -0.58 13.42 -7.35
C ARG A 96 -1.56 12.33 -7.71
N ASP A 97 -1.31 11.65 -8.82
CA ASP A 97 -2.21 10.63 -9.33
C ASP A 97 -1.48 9.63 -10.21
N ILE A 98 -2.09 8.46 -10.39
CA ILE A 98 -1.73 7.45 -11.37
C ILE A 98 -2.94 7.27 -12.28
N ILE A 99 -2.72 7.39 -13.58
CA ILE A 99 -3.74 7.21 -14.60
C ILE A 99 -3.23 6.12 -15.53
N GLU A 100 -4.00 5.05 -15.67
CA GLU A 100 -3.75 3.99 -16.64
C GLU A 100 -4.23 4.47 -18.01
N ASP A 101 -3.39 4.32 -19.03
CA ASP A 101 -3.85 4.53 -20.40
C ASP A 101 -4.82 3.41 -20.78
N GLY A 102 -5.89 3.76 -21.51
CA GLY A 102 -6.91 2.78 -21.85
C GLY A 102 -6.30 1.62 -22.62
N ILE A 103 -6.63 0.39 -22.24
CA ILE A 103 -6.20 -0.81 -22.96
C ILE A 103 -6.75 -0.75 -24.39
N SER A 104 -5.87 -0.63 -25.39
CA SER A 104 -6.22 -1.01 -26.76
C SER A 104 -6.52 -2.51 -26.77
N LYS A 105 -7.80 -2.86 -26.84
CA LYS A 105 -8.27 -4.23 -27.08
C LYS A 105 -7.80 -4.75 -28.43
#